data_AF-A0A1B6CL30-F1
#
_entry.id   AF-A0A1B6CL30-F1
#
_cell.length_a   1.000
_cell.length_b   1.000
_cell.length_c   1.000
_cell.angle_alpha   90.00
_cell.angle_beta   90.00
_cell.angle_gamma   90.00
#
_symmetry.space_group_name_H-M   'P 1'
#
loop_
_entity.id
_entity.type
_entity.pdbx_description
1 polymer ?
#
loop_
_entity_poly.entity_id
_entity_poly.type
_entity_poly.pdbx_seq_one_letter_code
_entity_poly.pdbx_strand_id
1 'polypeptide(L)'
;SGLGIGIHPESIPMHTFARFMFLALLNYYPDLAYEVGLRAMRLPILEDHEDADDPVNGNVSSLVLSRYPRWFTLGHIETQQCALASTMLSAAKGEVMRLRTVLESAQRHIHSSSHLFKLAQDAFRFATPETGPRHPTLLSVAFELGLQVMRMTLSSLNWRRREMVRWLVTCATEVGVEALVSIMQNWYQLFTPTEATGPVATTIMSHSTIMRLNLTFAQQEELSGCARTLALQCATKDPPNCALNALTLCENEALAFETAYQIVIDAASHIMTSSQLFTIARYMEHRGYPTRAYKLAMLAMKNVHLAYNQDTHPAINDIHWACALSHSLGKTELSNMIPLLVKNVQCATVLSDILRRCSMTAPGMSCPHPSGENKHHHHHHHHRSSNGSGGRNSVKPLSYDRPPLRQLLEAAVAAYINTTHSRLTHISPRHYGDFIDFLGKARDTFILAHDGHAQFTQLVENMKLAYKGKKKLMFLVKERFG
;
A
#
# COMPACT_ATOMS: atom_id res chain seq x y z
N SER A 1 -43.95 1.61 30.36
CA SER A 1 -43.67 0.16 30.40
C SER A 1 -42.73 -0.18 29.25
N GLY A 2 -41.86 -1.19 29.37
CA GLY A 2 -40.93 -1.58 28.30
C GLY A 2 -41.58 -1.96 26.97
N LEU A 3 -42.88 -2.28 26.96
CA LEU A 3 -43.70 -2.55 25.76
C LEU A 3 -44.79 -1.49 25.51
N GLY A 4 -44.79 -0.38 26.27
CA GLY A 4 -45.78 0.69 26.14
C GLY A 4 -45.45 1.69 25.04
N ILE A 5 -46.31 2.69 24.81
CA ILE A 5 -46.06 3.75 23.82
C ILE A 5 -44.82 4.58 24.20
N GLY A 6 -44.62 4.85 25.50
CA GLY A 6 -43.39 5.40 26.05
C GLY A 6 -42.64 4.39 26.91
N ILE A 7 -41.31 4.51 26.95
CA ILE A 7 -40.44 3.72 27.82
C ILE A 7 -40.09 4.58 29.02
N HIS A 8 -40.45 4.10 30.21
CA HIS A 8 -40.05 4.76 31.45
C HIS A 8 -38.57 4.49 31.69
N PRO A 9 -37.76 5.43 32.22
CA PRO A 9 -36.33 5.21 32.47
C PRO A 9 -36.04 3.97 33.32
N GLU A 10 -36.92 3.64 34.26
CA GLU A 10 -36.81 2.44 35.11
C GLU A 10 -37.33 1.14 34.44
N SER A 11 -37.69 1.17 33.16
CA SER A 11 -38.16 -0.02 32.45
C SER A 11 -37.00 -1.00 32.23
N ILE A 12 -37.25 -2.27 32.49
CA ILE A 12 -36.31 -3.34 32.21
C ILE A 12 -36.33 -3.65 30.70
N PRO A 13 -35.19 -3.95 30.05
CA PRO A 13 -35.16 -4.38 28.65
C PRO A 13 -35.98 -5.66 28.43
N MET A 14 -36.91 -5.64 27.48
CA MET A 14 -37.89 -6.71 27.26
C MET A 14 -37.60 -7.60 26.04
N HIS A 15 -36.43 -7.47 25.40
CA HIS A 15 -36.11 -8.15 24.13
C HIS A 15 -36.38 -9.66 24.14
N THR A 16 -35.96 -10.39 25.20
CA THR A 16 -36.19 -11.84 25.31
C THR A 16 -37.68 -12.18 25.38
N PHE A 17 -38.43 -11.46 26.22
CA PHE A 17 -39.87 -11.67 26.39
C PHE A 17 -40.63 -11.27 25.13
N ALA A 18 -40.27 -10.15 24.52
CA ALA A 18 -40.85 -9.68 23.26
C ALA A 18 -40.60 -10.67 22.11
N ARG A 19 -39.41 -11.31 22.05
CA ARG A 19 -39.14 -12.36 21.07
C ARG A 19 -40.02 -13.60 21.29
N PHE A 20 -40.21 -14.01 22.54
CA PHE A 20 -41.13 -15.10 22.87
C PHE A 20 -42.57 -14.77 22.44
N MET A 21 -43.06 -13.57 22.79
CA MET A 21 -44.38 -13.08 22.36
C MET A 21 -44.49 -12.98 20.84
N PHE A 22 -43.46 -12.48 20.15
CA PHE A 22 -43.43 -12.39 18.70
C PHE A 22 -43.64 -13.77 18.07
N LEU A 23 -42.88 -14.78 18.49
CA LEU A 23 -43.01 -16.14 17.95
C LEU A 23 -44.36 -16.78 18.27
N ALA A 24 -44.92 -16.54 19.46
CA ALA A 24 -46.22 -17.05 19.87
C ALA A 24 -47.38 -16.40 19.08
N LEU A 25 -47.27 -15.10 18.80
CA LEU A 25 -48.33 -14.33 18.14
C LEU A 25 -48.24 -14.36 16.61
N LEU A 26 -47.07 -14.59 16.01
CA LEU A 26 -46.83 -14.40 14.57
C LEU A 26 -47.84 -15.13 13.68
N ASN A 27 -48.22 -16.36 14.02
CA ASN A 27 -49.13 -17.17 13.21
C ASN A 27 -50.62 -16.80 13.38
N TYR A 28 -50.97 -16.02 14.40
CA TYR A 28 -52.36 -15.70 14.75
C TYR A 28 -52.67 -14.19 14.61
N TYR A 29 -51.74 -13.34 15.07
CA TYR A 29 -51.87 -11.89 15.13
C TYR A 29 -50.55 -11.24 14.67
N PRO A 30 -50.22 -11.29 13.37
CA PRO A 30 -48.92 -10.84 12.87
C PRO A 30 -48.70 -9.35 13.11
N ASP A 31 -49.69 -8.48 12.91
CA ASP A 31 -49.53 -7.04 13.14
C ASP A 31 -49.20 -6.73 14.60
N LEU A 32 -49.88 -7.37 15.54
CA LEU A 32 -49.60 -7.24 16.98
C LEU A 32 -48.21 -7.79 17.32
N ALA A 33 -47.78 -8.89 16.69
CA ALA A 33 -46.44 -9.44 16.89
C ALA A 33 -45.36 -8.40 16.52
N TYR A 34 -45.46 -7.79 15.33
CA TYR A 34 -44.52 -6.75 14.91
C TYR A 34 -44.60 -5.49 15.77
N GLU A 35 -45.80 -5.07 16.18
CA GLU A 35 -45.98 -3.93 17.09
C GLU A 35 -45.25 -4.17 18.43
N VAL A 36 -45.40 -5.35 19.03
CA VAL A 36 -44.70 -5.73 20.27
C VAL A 36 -43.19 -5.79 20.06
N GLY A 37 -42.73 -6.40 18.96
CA GLY A 37 -41.31 -6.51 18.63
C GLY A 37 -40.65 -5.15 18.43
N LEU A 38 -41.23 -4.29 17.61
CA LEU A 38 -40.73 -2.93 17.33
C LEU A 38 -40.73 -2.05 18.59
N ARG A 39 -41.74 -2.18 19.46
CA ARG A 39 -41.76 -1.46 20.73
C ARG A 39 -40.65 -1.89 21.68
N ALA A 40 -40.31 -3.18 21.67
CA ALA A 40 -39.26 -3.74 22.51
C ALA A 40 -37.85 -3.47 21.98
N MET A 41 -37.69 -3.17 20.69
CA MET A 41 -36.40 -2.83 20.08
C MET A 41 -35.80 -1.53 20.59
N ARG A 42 -36.65 -0.59 21.05
CA ARG A 42 -36.22 0.70 21.58
C ARG A 42 -35.38 0.51 22.84
N LEU A 43 -34.28 1.25 22.92
CA LEU A 43 -33.36 1.19 24.05
C LEU A 43 -32.95 2.62 24.47
N PRO A 44 -33.88 3.42 25.03
CA PRO A 44 -33.68 4.86 25.25
C PRO A 44 -32.53 5.21 26.20
N ILE A 45 -32.14 4.26 27.06
CA ILE A 45 -30.97 4.38 27.92
C ILE A 45 -29.67 4.66 27.14
N LEU A 46 -29.61 4.31 25.86
CA LEU A 46 -28.49 4.59 24.96
C LEU A 46 -28.75 5.82 24.05
N GLU A 47 -29.97 6.35 24.02
CA GLU A 47 -30.39 7.47 23.15
C GLU A 47 -30.13 8.83 23.81
N ASP A 48 -30.13 8.94 25.15
CA ASP A 48 -29.90 10.18 25.91
C ASP A 48 -28.45 10.72 25.85
N HIS A 49 -27.58 10.16 24.99
CA HIS A 49 -26.15 10.50 24.94
C HIS A 49 -25.69 11.27 23.70
N GLU A 50 -26.57 11.59 22.76
CA GLU A 50 -26.20 12.38 21.57
C GLU A 50 -26.41 13.91 21.72
N ASP A 51 -27.22 14.38 22.67
CA ASP A 51 -27.58 15.82 22.81
C ASP A 51 -26.94 16.55 24.01
N ALA A 52 -26.10 15.90 24.81
CA ALA A 52 -25.53 16.50 26.03
C ALA A 52 -24.19 17.22 25.78
N ASP A 53 -24.18 18.21 24.89
CA ASP A 53 -23.04 19.12 24.66
C ASP A 53 -23.16 20.41 25.50
N ASP A 54 -23.46 20.25 26.80
CA ASP A 54 -23.63 21.37 27.75
C ASP A 54 -22.62 21.26 28.92
N PRO A 55 -21.60 22.15 29.01
CA PRO A 55 -20.41 21.94 29.84
C PRO A 55 -20.60 22.20 31.35
N VAL A 56 -21.84 22.41 31.82
CA VAL A 56 -22.09 22.91 33.20
C VAL A 56 -22.49 21.82 34.20
N ASN A 57 -22.90 20.62 33.76
CA ASN A 57 -23.43 19.59 34.67
C ASN A 57 -22.74 18.21 34.59
N GLY A 58 -21.40 18.19 34.68
CA GLY A 58 -20.57 16.98 34.65
C GLY A 58 -20.78 15.93 35.76
N ASN A 59 -21.76 16.10 36.67
CA ASN A 59 -22.04 15.16 37.75
C ASN A 59 -23.34 14.34 37.58
N VAL A 60 -24.23 14.69 36.65
CA VAL A 60 -25.50 13.95 36.49
C VAL A 60 -25.30 12.69 35.65
N SER A 61 -24.46 12.74 34.61
CA SER A 61 -24.17 11.62 33.70
C SER A 61 -23.52 10.42 34.39
N SER A 62 -22.70 10.66 35.43
CA SER A 62 -22.09 9.60 36.25
C SER A 62 -23.09 8.93 37.20
N LEU A 63 -24.05 9.69 37.73
CA LEU A 63 -25.06 9.20 38.67
C LEU A 63 -26.11 8.31 37.98
N VAL A 64 -26.46 8.58 36.72
CA VAL A 64 -27.40 7.75 35.94
C VAL A 64 -26.75 6.43 35.53
N LEU A 65 -25.47 6.43 35.14
CA LEU A 65 -24.71 5.20 34.86
C LEU A 65 -24.57 4.28 36.10
N SER A 66 -24.62 4.85 37.32
CA SER A 66 -24.53 4.07 38.56
C SER A 66 -25.79 3.24 38.89
N ARG A 67 -26.95 3.59 38.28
CA ARG A 67 -28.25 2.95 38.57
C ARG A 67 -28.59 1.75 37.69
N TYR A 68 -27.81 1.49 36.64
CA TYR A 68 -28.03 0.35 35.75
C TYR A 68 -27.07 -0.79 36.05
N PRO A 69 -27.55 -2.05 36.01
CA PRO A 69 -26.72 -3.19 36.37
C PRO A 69 -25.60 -3.34 35.34
N ARG A 70 -24.41 -2.85 35.74
CA ARG A 70 -23.02 -3.10 35.30
C ARG A 70 -22.87 -3.66 33.88
N TRP A 71 -21.94 -3.09 33.11
CA TRP A 71 -21.48 -3.50 31.77
C TRP A 71 -21.63 -4.99 31.36
N PHE A 72 -21.50 -5.95 32.29
CA PHE A 72 -21.78 -7.38 32.10
C PHE A 72 -23.19 -7.71 31.54
N THR A 73 -24.22 -6.92 31.83
CA THR A 73 -25.58 -7.17 31.30
C THR A 73 -25.82 -6.53 29.93
N LEU A 74 -25.07 -5.47 29.59
CA LEU A 74 -25.29 -4.71 28.36
C LEU A 74 -25.03 -5.56 27.12
N GLY A 75 -23.93 -6.30 27.09
CA GLY A 75 -23.63 -7.21 25.97
C GLY A 75 -24.71 -8.28 25.76
N HIS A 76 -25.32 -8.79 26.85
CA HIS A 76 -26.45 -9.69 26.76
C HIS A 76 -27.70 -8.98 26.21
N ILE A 77 -28.00 -7.76 26.67
CA ILE A 77 -29.13 -6.95 26.18
C ILE A 77 -29.00 -6.68 24.68
N GLU A 78 -27.84 -6.22 24.22
CA GLU A 78 -27.55 -5.98 22.79
C GLU A 78 -27.68 -7.26 21.97
N THR A 79 -27.21 -8.40 22.52
CA THR A 79 -27.38 -9.71 21.88
C THR A 79 -28.85 -10.07 21.71
N GLN A 80 -29.68 -9.87 22.74
CA GLN A 80 -31.12 -10.17 22.66
C GLN A 80 -31.87 -9.18 21.74
N GLN A 81 -31.49 -7.91 21.73
CA GLN A 81 -32.02 -6.90 20.82
C GLN A 81 -31.75 -7.30 19.35
N CYS A 82 -30.50 -7.66 19.04
CA CYS A 82 -30.12 -8.19 17.73
C CYS A 82 -30.89 -9.46 17.36
N ALA A 83 -31.09 -10.38 18.32
CA ALA A 83 -31.83 -11.62 18.09
C ALA A 83 -33.31 -11.37 17.77
N LEU A 84 -33.93 -10.40 18.45
CA LEU A 84 -35.30 -9.97 18.18
C LEU A 84 -35.42 -9.39 16.77
N ALA A 85 -34.54 -8.44 16.40
CA ALA A 85 -34.50 -7.86 15.06
C ALA A 85 -34.32 -8.94 13.97
N SER A 86 -33.38 -9.87 14.17
CA SER A 86 -33.11 -10.98 13.25
C SER A 86 -34.33 -11.88 13.06
N THR A 87 -35.08 -12.14 14.14
CA THR A 87 -36.33 -12.92 14.09
C THR A 87 -37.42 -12.19 13.30
N MET A 88 -37.58 -10.88 13.51
CA MET A 88 -38.53 -10.06 12.74
C MET A 88 -38.16 -10.00 11.25
N LEU A 89 -36.88 -9.83 10.89
CA LEU A 89 -36.44 -9.84 9.50
C LEU A 89 -36.67 -11.18 8.81
N SER A 90 -36.41 -12.28 9.51
CA SER A 90 -36.65 -13.64 8.97
C SER A 90 -38.14 -13.90 8.73
N ALA A 91 -39.01 -13.39 9.61
CA ALA A 91 -40.46 -13.53 9.49
C ALA A 91 -41.08 -12.61 8.41
N ALA A 92 -40.44 -11.48 8.10
CA ALA A 92 -40.95 -10.50 7.13
C ALA A 92 -40.58 -10.83 5.68
N LYS A 93 -40.16 -12.07 5.38
CA LYS A 93 -39.79 -12.49 4.02
C LYS A 93 -40.97 -12.29 3.06
N GLY A 94 -40.77 -11.43 2.07
CA GLY A 94 -41.80 -11.09 1.07
C GLY A 94 -42.71 -9.92 1.46
N GLU A 95 -42.56 -9.36 2.66
CA GLU A 95 -43.36 -8.22 3.13
C GLU A 95 -42.54 -6.94 3.18
N VAL A 96 -42.56 -6.19 2.08
CA VAL A 96 -41.72 -4.99 1.87
C VAL A 96 -41.90 -3.95 2.98
N MET A 97 -43.13 -3.65 3.37
CA MET A 97 -43.42 -2.64 4.40
C MET A 97 -42.91 -3.08 5.77
N ARG A 98 -43.10 -4.35 6.15
CA ARG A 98 -42.61 -4.86 7.44
C ARG A 98 -41.09 -4.88 7.49
N LEU A 99 -40.43 -5.29 6.40
CA LEU A 99 -38.97 -5.23 6.27
C LEU A 99 -38.42 -3.81 6.44
N ARG A 100 -39.06 -2.83 5.79
CA ARG A 100 -38.68 -1.42 5.92
C ARG A 100 -38.83 -0.91 7.35
N THR A 101 -39.95 -1.19 8.01
CA THR A 101 -40.17 -0.76 9.40
C THR A 101 -39.17 -1.39 10.36
N VAL A 102 -38.84 -2.67 10.18
CA VAL A 102 -37.82 -3.36 11.00
C VAL A 102 -36.43 -2.79 10.74
N LEU A 103 -36.07 -2.50 9.48
CA LEU A 103 -34.82 -1.84 9.12
C LEU A 103 -34.68 -0.47 9.80
N GLU A 104 -35.68 0.40 9.66
CA GLU A 104 -35.69 1.73 10.26
C GLU A 104 -35.58 1.66 11.80
N SER A 105 -36.25 0.69 12.42
CA SER A 105 -36.14 0.44 13.86
C SER A 105 -34.75 -0.05 14.27
N ALA A 106 -34.16 -0.96 13.50
CA ALA A 106 -32.82 -1.48 13.75
C ALA A 106 -31.74 -0.39 13.62
N GLN A 107 -31.81 0.44 12.58
CA GLN A 107 -30.89 1.56 12.37
C GLN A 107 -30.99 2.61 13.47
N ARG A 108 -32.19 2.82 14.04
CA ARG A 108 -32.42 3.78 15.12
C ARG A 108 -31.97 3.29 16.49
N HIS A 109 -32.15 2.00 16.80
CA HIS A 109 -32.03 1.52 18.19
C HIS A 109 -30.85 0.58 18.45
N ILE A 110 -30.22 0.01 17.41
CA ILE A 110 -29.02 -0.84 17.57
C ILE A 110 -27.77 0.02 17.41
N HIS A 111 -27.19 0.42 18.54
CA HIS A 111 -26.00 1.29 18.59
C HIS A 111 -24.67 0.52 18.47
N SER A 112 -24.70 -0.80 18.62
CA SER A 112 -23.51 -1.64 18.56
C SER A 112 -23.21 -2.07 17.12
N SER A 113 -22.16 -1.51 16.52
CA SER A 113 -21.75 -1.82 15.14
C SER A 113 -21.51 -3.31 14.89
N SER A 114 -21.04 -4.05 15.90
CA SER A 114 -20.85 -5.50 15.82
C SER A 114 -22.18 -6.27 15.73
N HIS A 115 -23.19 -5.84 16.49
CA HIS A 115 -24.52 -6.45 16.46
C HIS A 115 -25.29 -6.04 15.20
N LEU A 116 -25.16 -4.78 14.76
CA LEU A 116 -25.75 -4.34 13.49
C LEU A 116 -25.12 -5.08 12.30
N PHE A 117 -23.81 -5.33 12.33
CA PHE A 117 -23.13 -6.14 11.32
C PHE A 117 -23.59 -7.59 11.35
N LYS A 118 -23.74 -8.19 12.53
CA LYS A 118 -24.33 -9.54 12.67
C LYS A 118 -25.75 -9.60 12.09
N LEU A 119 -26.58 -8.59 12.36
CA LEU A 119 -27.93 -8.49 11.80
C LEU A 119 -27.90 -8.39 10.27
N ALA A 120 -26.97 -7.61 9.71
CA ALA A 120 -26.77 -7.53 8.26
C ALA A 120 -26.38 -8.89 7.66
N GLN A 121 -25.50 -9.63 8.32
CA GLN A 121 -25.11 -11.00 7.93
C GLN A 121 -26.27 -11.98 7.99
N ASP A 122 -27.09 -11.93 9.05
CA ASP A 122 -28.30 -12.74 9.19
C ASP A 122 -29.30 -12.42 8.06
N ALA A 123 -29.58 -11.13 7.82
CA ALA A 123 -30.46 -10.68 6.74
C ALA A 123 -29.97 -11.16 5.35
N PHE A 124 -28.66 -11.05 5.10
CA PHE A 124 -28.05 -11.55 3.87
C PHE A 124 -28.24 -13.06 3.72
N ARG A 125 -27.93 -13.84 4.77
CA ARG A 125 -28.12 -15.30 4.79
C ARG A 125 -29.58 -15.69 4.53
N PHE A 126 -30.53 -14.93 5.09
CA PHE A 126 -31.95 -15.15 4.86
C PHE A 126 -32.37 -14.79 3.43
N ALA A 127 -31.70 -13.82 2.80
CA ALA A 127 -31.96 -13.40 1.43
C ALA A 127 -31.38 -14.34 0.38
N THR A 128 -30.32 -15.08 0.71
CA THR A 128 -29.63 -16.03 -0.17
C THR A 128 -29.64 -17.45 0.42
N PRO A 129 -30.81 -18.11 0.52
CA PRO A 129 -30.86 -19.49 1.02
C PRO A 129 -30.14 -20.44 0.07
N GLU A 130 -29.48 -21.48 0.62
CA GLU A 130 -28.83 -22.53 -0.18
C GLU A 130 -29.83 -23.31 -1.03
N THR A 131 -31.03 -23.49 -0.48
CA THR A 131 -32.16 -24.18 -1.11
C THR A 131 -33.37 -23.25 -1.15
N GLY A 132 -33.49 -22.46 -2.22
CA GLY A 132 -34.65 -21.60 -2.43
C GLY A 132 -34.39 -20.40 -3.35
N PRO A 133 -35.44 -19.65 -3.70
CA PRO A 133 -35.30 -18.41 -4.44
C PRO A 133 -34.62 -17.34 -3.58
N ARG A 134 -33.88 -16.44 -4.25
CA ARG A 134 -33.31 -15.27 -3.60
C ARG A 134 -34.39 -14.24 -3.30
N HIS A 135 -34.24 -13.50 -2.20
CA HIS A 135 -35.18 -12.47 -1.78
C HIS A 135 -34.56 -11.05 -1.95
N PRO A 136 -34.81 -10.37 -3.08
CA PRO A 136 -34.12 -9.10 -3.40
C PRO A 136 -34.40 -7.97 -2.42
N THR A 137 -35.63 -7.87 -1.89
CA THR A 137 -35.98 -6.86 -0.87
C THR A 137 -35.20 -7.06 0.42
N LEU A 138 -35.06 -8.31 0.87
CA LEU A 138 -34.31 -8.62 2.09
C LEU A 138 -32.79 -8.45 1.88
N LEU A 139 -32.31 -8.71 0.66
CA LEU A 139 -30.94 -8.41 0.29
C LEU A 139 -30.66 -6.90 0.32
N SER A 140 -31.62 -6.08 -0.12
CA SER A 140 -31.54 -4.61 -0.01
C SER A 140 -31.49 -4.16 1.46
N VAL A 141 -32.27 -4.79 2.35
CA VAL A 141 -32.19 -4.55 3.80
C VAL A 141 -30.81 -4.91 4.36
N ALA A 142 -30.26 -6.06 3.98
CA ALA A 142 -28.92 -6.47 4.40
C ALA A 142 -27.85 -5.46 3.95
N PHE A 143 -27.97 -4.96 2.73
CA PHE A 143 -27.08 -3.95 2.19
C PHE A 143 -27.18 -2.62 2.94
N GLU A 144 -28.39 -2.11 3.20
CA GLU A 144 -28.61 -0.87 3.98
C GLU A 144 -28.07 -0.95 5.42
N LEU A 145 -28.24 -2.10 6.08
CA LEU A 145 -27.62 -2.35 7.38
C LEU A 145 -26.09 -2.32 7.28
N GLY A 146 -25.53 -2.94 6.24
CA GLY A 146 -24.09 -2.91 5.95
C GLY A 146 -23.54 -1.50 5.72
N LEU A 147 -24.27 -0.66 4.98
CA LEU A 147 -23.92 0.75 4.78
C LEU A 147 -23.89 1.51 6.11
N GLN A 148 -24.88 1.27 6.98
CA GLN A 148 -24.91 1.91 8.30
C GLN A 148 -23.71 1.48 9.16
N VAL A 149 -23.35 0.19 9.15
CA VAL A 149 -22.13 -0.29 9.83
C VAL A 149 -20.89 0.43 9.31
N MET A 150 -20.78 0.68 8.01
CA MET A 150 -19.64 1.40 7.44
C MET A 150 -19.57 2.84 7.94
N ARG A 151 -20.70 3.55 8.02
CA ARG A 151 -20.76 4.91 8.56
C ARG A 151 -20.36 4.94 10.04
N MET A 152 -20.88 4.02 10.84
CA MET A 152 -20.57 3.94 12.29
C MET A 152 -19.10 3.62 12.57
N THR A 153 -18.42 2.91 11.66
CA THR A 153 -17.06 2.43 11.89
C THR A 153 -15.99 3.21 11.12
N LEU A 154 -16.37 4.26 10.38
CA LEU A 154 -15.43 5.03 9.54
C LEU A 154 -14.38 5.78 10.35
N SER A 155 -14.78 6.40 11.47
CA SER A 155 -13.90 7.17 12.36
C SER A 155 -13.37 6.35 13.55
N SER A 156 -13.83 5.11 13.72
CA SER A 156 -13.54 4.28 14.89
C SER A 156 -12.49 3.20 14.58
N LEU A 157 -11.54 3.01 15.49
CA LEU A 157 -10.57 1.91 15.42
C LEU A 157 -11.29 0.57 15.61
N ASN A 158 -11.56 -0.12 14.51
CA ASN A 158 -12.21 -1.42 14.54
C ASN A 158 -11.33 -2.48 13.85
N TRP A 159 -10.84 -3.46 14.62
CA TRP A 159 -9.97 -4.52 14.10
C TRP A 159 -10.65 -5.41 13.04
N ARG A 160 -12.00 -5.46 13.02
CA ARG A 160 -12.81 -6.18 12.01
C ARG A 160 -13.18 -5.33 10.80
N ARG A 161 -12.86 -4.04 10.79
CA ARG A 161 -13.19 -3.10 9.69
C ARG A 161 -12.88 -3.68 8.30
N ARG A 162 -11.69 -4.26 8.14
CA ARG A 162 -11.25 -4.87 6.88
C ARG A 162 -12.11 -6.06 6.44
N GLU A 163 -12.65 -6.84 7.38
CA GLU A 163 -13.60 -7.93 7.10
C GLU A 163 -14.94 -7.35 6.67
N MET A 164 -15.43 -6.34 7.39
CA MET A 164 -16.71 -5.68 7.12
C MET A 164 -16.73 -5.00 5.75
N VAL A 165 -15.65 -4.32 5.34
CA VAL A 165 -15.52 -3.72 4.00
C VAL A 165 -15.64 -4.78 2.91
N ARG A 166 -14.91 -5.90 3.03
CA ARG A 166 -14.99 -6.99 2.05
C ARG A 166 -16.36 -7.64 2.00
N TRP A 167 -16.99 -7.81 3.16
CA TRP A 167 -18.34 -8.33 3.26
C TRP A 167 -19.33 -7.40 2.56
N LEU A 168 -19.22 -6.08 2.75
CA LEU A 168 -20.10 -5.12 2.08
C LEU A 168 -19.96 -5.19 0.56
N VAL A 169 -18.73 -5.29 0.03
CA VAL A 169 -18.52 -5.45 -1.42
C VAL A 169 -19.13 -6.76 -1.93
N THR A 170 -19.05 -7.83 -1.15
CA THR A 170 -19.71 -9.11 -1.47
C THR A 170 -21.23 -8.94 -1.50
N CYS A 171 -21.79 -8.27 -0.48
CA CYS A 171 -23.23 -7.99 -0.41
C CYS A 171 -23.68 -7.14 -1.60
N ALA A 172 -22.97 -6.06 -1.92
CA ALA A 172 -23.25 -5.20 -3.06
C ALA A 172 -23.17 -5.95 -4.39
N THR A 173 -22.23 -6.91 -4.52
CA THR A 173 -22.13 -7.78 -5.70
C THR A 173 -23.38 -8.66 -5.85
N GLU A 174 -23.95 -9.18 -4.77
CA GLU A 174 -25.21 -9.93 -4.88
C GLU A 174 -26.42 -9.03 -5.15
N VAL A 175 -26.39 -7.76 -4.71
CA VAL A 175 -27.45 -6.77 -5.00
C VAL A 175 -27.44 -6.38 -6.48
N GLY A 176 -26.26 -6.10 -7.04
CA GLY A 176 -26.08 -5.79 -8.46
C GLY A 176 -25.19 -4.58 -8.74
N VAL A 177 -25.07 -4.24 -10.02
CA VAL A 177 -24.17 -3.19 -10.53
C VAL A 177 -24.43 -1.82 -9.90
N GLU A 178 -25.69 -1.41 -9.79
CA GLU A 178 -26.09 -0.12 -9.18
C GLU A 178 -25.59 0.03 -7.75
N ALA A 179 -25.59 -1.04 -6.96
CA ALA A 179 -25.07 -1.01 -5.59
C ALA A 179 -23.55 -0.81 -5.57
N LEU A 180 -22.83 -1.46 -6.51
CA LEU A 180 -21.38 -1.30 -6.66
C LEU A 180 -21.02 0.13 -7.09
N VAL A 181 -21.75 0.70 -8.04
CA VAL A 181 -21.60 2.10 -8.46
C VAL A 181 -21.88 3.02 -7.27
N SER A 182 -22.97 2.80 -6.54
CA SER A 182 -23.38 3.62 -5.40
C SER A 182 -22.32 3.67 -4.29
N ILE A 183 -21.75 2.52 -3.89
CA ILE A 183 -20.70 2.50 -2.85
C ILE A 183 -19.40 3.14 -3.32
N MET A 184 -19.09 3.09 -4.61
CA MET A 184 -17.92 3.77 -5.17
C MET A 184 -18.15 5.27 -5.28
N GLN A 185 -19.33 5.75 -5.69
CA GLN A 185 -19.64 7.17 -5.75
C GLN A 185 -19.69 7.82 -4.36
N ASN A 186 -20.20 7.09 -3.36
CA ASN A 186 -20.35 7.57 -1.99
C ASN A 186 -19.20 7.12 -1.06
N TRP A 187 -18.05 6.76 -1.64
CA TRP A 187 -16.93 6.16 -0.90
C TRP A 187 -16.49 6.99 0.31
N TYR A 188 -16.52 8.32 0.23
CA TYR A 188 -16.04 9.22 1.27
C TYR A 188 -16.86 9.18 2.56
N GLN A 189 -18.10 8.68 2.51
CA GLN A 189 -18.95 8.47 3.68
C GLN A 189 -18.83 7.05 4.26
N LEU A 190 -18.18 6.14 3.53
CA LEU A 190 -18.22 4.70 3.81
C LEU A 190 -16.83 4.12 4.09
N PHE A 191 -15.78 4.64 3.46
CA PHE A 191 -14.45 4.04 3.41
C PHE A 191 -13.35 5.09 3.59
N THR A 192 -12.21 4.66 4.14
CA THR A 192 -10.98 5.45 4.02
C THR A 192 -10.46 5.42 2.57
N PRO A 193 -9.61 6.37 2.15
CA PRO A 193 -9.03 6.35 0.79
C PRO A 193 -8.34 5.02 0.44
N THR A 194 -7.66 4.40 1.41
CA THR A 194 -6.95 3.14 1.23
C THR A 194 -7.90 1.94 1.12
N GLU A 195 -9.01 1.94 1.88
CA GLU A 195 -10.08 0.95 1.74
C GLU A 195 -10.78 1.07 0.39
N ALA A 196 -11.08 2.29 -0.05
CA ALA A 196 -11.77 2.57 -1.30
C ALA A 196 -10.94 2.13 -2.52
N THR A 197 -9.67 2.54 -2.60
CA THR A 197 -8.81 2.20 -3.75
C THR A 197 -8.29 0.78 -3.75
N GLY A 198 -8.03 0.22 -2.57
CA GLY A 198 -7.56 -1.15 -2.41
C GLY A 198 -8.74 -2.11 -2.45
N PRO A 199 -9.21 -2.63 -1.30
CA PRO A 199 -10.15 -3.74 -1.24
C PRO A 199 -11.49 -3.47 -1.95
N VAL A 200 -12.00 -2.24 -2.03
CA VAL A 200 -13.26 -1.96 -2.73
C VAL A 200 -13.04 -1.98 -4.24
N ALA A 201 -12.34 -0.99 -4.81
CA ALA A 201 -12.19 -0.87 -6.25
C ALA A 201 -11.53 -2.11 -6.90
N THR A 202 -10.48 -2.68 -6.30
CA THR A 202 -9.81 -3.86 -6.87
C THR A 202 -10.70 -5.11 -6.90
N THR A 203 -11.54 -5.31 -5.89
CA THR A 203 -12.48 -6.46 -5.85
C THR A 203 -13.59 -6.28 -6.87
N ILE A 204 -14.13 -5.06 -6.99
CA ILE A 204 -15.19 -4.75 -7.97
C ILE A 204 -14.66 -4.93 -9.40
N MET A 205 -13.43 -4.50 -9.67
CA MET A 205 -12.78 -4.63 -10.99
C MET A 205 -12.22 -6.03 -11.27
N SER A 206 -12.36 -6.99 -10.34
CA SER A 206 -11.79 -8.34 -10.52
C SER A 206 -12.55 -9.17 -11.55
N HIS A 207 -11.84 -10.06 -12.24
CA HIS A 207 -12.44 -10.98 -13.21
C HIS A 207 -13.53 -11.87 -12.60
N SER A 208 -13.39 -12.26 -11.32
CA SER A 208 -14.41 -13.03 -10.62
C SER A 208 -15.74 -12.28 -10.47
N THR A 209 -15.69 -10.96 -10.25
CA THR A 209 -16.89 -10.12 -10.15
C THR A 209 -17.59 -9.99 -11.50
N ILE A 210 -16.81 -9.78 -12.57
CA ILE A 210 -17.33 -9.68 -13.94
C ILE A 210 -18.08 -10.95 -14.33
N MET A 211 -17.48 -12.13 -14.07
CA MET A 211 -18.10 -13.42 -14.37
C MET A 211 -19.34 -13.68 -13.52
N ARG A 212 -19.31 -13.31 -12.23
CA ARG A 212 -20.46 -13.54 -11.32
C ARG A 212 -21.68 -12.73 -11.70
N LEU A 213 -21.47 -11.47 -12.10
CA LEU A 213 -22.56 -10.56 -12.49
C LEU A 213 -22.97 -10.69 -13.96
N ASN A 214 -22.23 -11.46 -14.76
CA ASN A 214 -22.42 -11.59 -16.21
C ASN A 214 -22.56 -10.22 -16.89
N LEU A 215 -21.59 -9.33 -16.62
CA LEU A 215 -21.66 -7.94 -17.02
C LEU A 215 -21.62 -7.77 -18.54
N THR A 216 -22.45 -6.86 -19.03
CA THR A 216 -22.31 -6.33 -20.39
C THR A 216 -21.09 -5.41 -20.50
N PHE A 217 -20.61 -5.19 -21.72
CA PHE A 217 -19.50 -4.25 -21.96
C PHE A 217 -19.80 -2.85 -21.43
N ALA A 218 -21.02 -2.35 -21.62
CA ALA A 218 -21.44 -1.03 -21.12
C ALA A 218 -21.36 -0.93 -19.59
N GLN A 219 -21.84 -1.95 -18.87
CA GLN A 219 -21.75 -1.99 -17.40
C GLN A 219 -20.30 -2.11 -16.91
N GLN A 220 -19.47 -2.87 -17.62
CA GLN A 220 -18.05 -2.96 -17.30
C GLN A 220 -17.34 -1.61 -17.49
N GLU A 221 -17.67 -0.87 -18.56
CA GLU A 221 -17.13 0.46 -18.82
C GLU A 221 -17.57 1.48 -17.76
N GLU A 222 -18.85 1.45 -17.36
CA GLU A 222 -19.39 2.28 -16.29
C GLU A 222 -18.67 2.03 -14.96
N LEU A 223 -18.56 0.77 -14.54
CA LEU A 223 -17.85 0.38 -13.33
C LEU A 223 -16.37 0.80 -13.38
N SER A 224 -15.73 0.64 -14.55
CA SER A 224 -14.34 1.08 -14.76
C SER A 224 -14.21 2.60 -14.67
N GLY A 225 -15.15 3.36 -15.24
CA GLY A 225 -15.23 4.82 -15.10
C GLY A 225 -15.33 5.25 -13.65
N CYS A 226 -16.27 4.66 -12.91
CA CYS A 226 -16.46 4.95 -11.50
C CYS A 226 -15.23 4.61 -10.64
N ALA A 227 -14.62 3.44 -10.87
CA ALA A 227 -13.41 3.01 -10.17
C ALA A 227 -12.23 3.96 -10.42
N ARG A 228 -12.04 4.44 -11.66
CA ARG A 228 -11.01 5.43 -12.01
C ARG A 228 -11.24 6.76 -11.30
N THR A 229 -12.47 7.29 -11.35
CA THR A 229 -12.82 8.54 -10.65
C THR A 229 -12.57 8.43 -9.15
N LEU A 230 -13.04 7.35 -8.52
CA LEU A 230 -12.76 7.07 -7.10
C LEU A 230 -11.26 7.02 -6.84
N ALA A 231 -10.50 6.30 -7.65
CA ALA A 231 -9.08 6.11 -7.43
C ALA A 231 -8.27 7.41 -7.52
N LEU A 232 -8.60 8.27 -8.48
CA LEU A 232 -7.99 9.60 -8.61
C LEU A 232 -8.32 10.50 -7.41
N GLN A 233 -9.57 10.48 -6.95
CA GLN A 233 -9.97 11.26 -5.77
C GLN A 233 -9.24 10.80 -4.51
N CYS A 234 -9.13 9.49 -4.29
CA CYS A 234 -8.39 8.94 -3.16
C CYS A 234 -6.89 9.21 -3.25
N ALA A 235 -6.28 9.07 -4.43
CA ALA A 235 -4.87 9.42 -4.64
C ALA A 235 -4.59 10.91 -4.44
N THR A 236 -5.55 11.78 -4.71
CA THR A 236 -5.42 13.22 -4.41
C THR A 236 -5.45 13.48 -2.90
N LYS A 237 -6.27 12.75 -2.14
CA LYS A 237 -6.37 12.92 -0.67
C LYS A 237 -5.24 12.26 0.12
N ASP A 238 -4.81 11.07 -0.30
CA ASP A 238 -3.74 10.31 0.34
C ASP A 238 -2.80 9.69 -0.70
N PRO A 239 -1.98 10.51 -1.38
CA PRO A 239 -1.08 10.05 -2.44
C PRO A 239 -0.15 8.89 -2.01
N PRO A 240 0.53 8.94 -0.84
CA PRO A 240 1.48 7.91 -0.46
C PRO A 240 0.91 6.49 -0.41
N ASN A 241 -0.36 6.34 -0.01
CA ASN A 241 -0.97 5.03 0.17
C ASN A 241 -1.88 4.60 -1.01
N CYS A 242 -2.36 5.55 -1.83
CA CYS A 242 -3.33 5.27 -2.88
C CYS A 242 -2.74 5.30 -4.31
N ALA A 243 -1.59 5.96 -4.52
CA ALA A 243 -1.00 6.20 -5.84
C ALA A 243 -0.86 4.95 -6.71
N LEU A 244 -0.30 3.87 -6.17
CA LEU A 244 -0.04 2.64 -6.94
C LEU A 244 -1.34 1.95 -7.40
N ASN A 245 -2.35 1.93 -6.52
CA ASN A 245 -3.66 1.40 -6.87
C ASN A 245 -4.32 2.27 -7.94
N ALA A 246 -4.24 3.60 -7.82
CA ALA A 246 -4.79 4.51 -8.81
C ALA A 246 -4.14 4.34 -10.19
N LEU A 247 -2.81 4.24 -10.25
CA LEU A 247 -2.10 3.94 -11.49
C LEU A 247 -2.54 2.62 -12.12
N THR A 248 -2.73 1.58 -11.31
CA THR A 248 -3.18 0.26 -11.78
C THR A 248 -4.61 0.28 -12.30
N LEU A 249 -5.52 0.95 -11.59
CA LEU A 249 -6.93 1.04 -11.98
C LEU A 249 -7.14 1.93 -13.22
N CYS A 250 -6.25 2.88 -13.46
CA CYS A 250 -6.34 3.82 -14.59
C CYS A 250 -5.58 3.36 -15.85
N GLU A 251 -4.86 2.24 -15.82
CA GLU A 251 -3.94 1.84 -16.89
C GLU A 251 -4.57 1.77 -18.29
N ASN A 252 -5.83 1.34 -18.38
CA ASN A 252 -6.52 1.16 -19.65
C ASN A 252 -7.04 2.48 -20.26
N GLU A 253 -6.87 3.62 -19.58
CA GLU A 253 -7.27 4.94 -20.09
C GLU A 253 -6.13 5.95 -19.94
N ALA A 254 -5.62 6.40 -21.08
CA ALA A 254 -4.46 7.28 -21.13
C ALA A 254 -4.62 8.57 -20.30
N LEU A 255 -5.78 9.22 -20.36
CA LEU A 255 -6.02 10.48 -19.62
C LEU A 255 -6.04 10.26 -18.11
N ALA A 256 -6.75 9.24 -17.63
CA ALA A 256 -6.81 8.91 -16.21
C ALA A 256 -5.44 8.45 -15.69
N PHE A 257 -4.72 7.64 -16.46
CA PHE A 257 -3.36 7.20 -16.10
C PHE A 257 -2.40 8.38 -16.00
N GLU A 258 -2.46 9.33 -16.95
CA GLU A 258 -1.65 10.55 -16.90
C GLU A 258 -1.98 11.40 -15.67
N THR A 259 -3.27 11.54 -15.36
CA THR A 259 -3.72 12.27 -14.17
C THR A 259 -3.21 11.62 -12.90
N ALA A 260 -3.31 10.29 -12.79
CA ALA A 260 -2.77 9.53 -11.65
C ALA A 260 -1.24 9.69 -11.54
N TYR A 261 -0.52 9.65 -12.66
CA TYR A 261 0.92 9.88 -12.68
C TYR A 261 1.29 11.29 -12.22
N GLN A 262 0.55 12.31 -12.66
CA GLN A 262 0.79 13.70 -12.26
C GLN A 262 0.57 13.91 -10.75
N ILE A 263 -0.48 13.29 -10.17
CA ILE A 263 -0.69 13.30 -8.71
C ILE A 263 0.55 12.76 -7.97
N VAL A 264 1.17 11.68 -8.47
CA VAL A 264 2.41 11.14 -7.87
C VAL A 264 3.55 12.14 -7.97
N ILE A 265 3.73 12.78 -9.13
CA ILE A 265 4.80 13.77 -9.34
C ILE A 265 4.64 14.96 -8.41
N ASP A 266 3.42 15.46 -8.24
CA ASP A 266 3.13 16.61 -7.37
C ASP A 266 3.32 16.24 -5.88
N ALA A 267 2.98 15.01 -5.48
CA ALA A 267 3.18 14.53 -4.12
C ALA A 267 4.64 14.17 -3.79
N ALA A 268 5.44 13.82 -4.80
CA ALA A 268 6.80 13.31 -4.65
C ALA A 268 7.75 14.27 -3.93
N SER A 269 7.56 15.58 -4.09
CA SER A 269 8.42 16.60 -3.47
C SER A 269 8.11 16.88 -2.00
N HIS A 270 6.93 16.47 -1.49
CA HIS A 270 6.43 16.96 -0.21
C HIS A 270 6.08 15.87 0.79
N ILE A 271 5.38 14.81 0.35
CA ILE A 271 4.72 13.88 1.27
C ILE A 271 5.21 12.44 1.07
N MET A 272 5.71 12.09 -0.12
CA MET A 272 6.13 10.72 -0.43
C MET A 272 7.55 10.40 0.03
N THR A 273 7.73 9.20 0.57
CA THR A 273 9.06 8.67 0.92
C THR A 273 9.80 8.17 -0.33
N SER A 274 11.14 8.12 -0.26
CA SER A 274 11.97 7.59 -1.35
C SER A 274 11.64 6.14 -1.69
N SER A 275 11.35 5.30 -0.68
CA SER A 275 10.95 3.90 -0.89
C SER A 275 9.65 3.79 -1.69
N GLN A 276 8.62 4.57 -1.36
CA GLN A 276 7.36 4.59 -2.11
C GLN A 276 7.59 5.05 -3.56
N LEU A 277 8.40 6.08 -3.77
CA LEU A 277 8.72 6.56 -5.11
C LEU A 277 9.46 5.50 -5.94
N PHE A 278 10.38 4.74 -5.35
CA PHE A 278 11.03 3.63 -6.06
C PHE A 278 10.08 2.49 -6.39
N THR A 279 9.15 2.15 -5.50
CA THR A 279 8.11 1.15 -5.80
C THR A 279 7.28 1.57 -7.01
N ILE A 280 6.85 2.83 -7.07
CA ILE A 280 6.06 3.35 -8.20
C ILE A 280 6.93 3.46 -9.46
N ALA A 281 8.19 3.87 -9.33
CA ALA A 281 9.13 3.94 -10.46
C ALA A 281 9.36 2.56 -11.09
N ARG A 282 9.54 1.51 -10.28
CA ARG A 282 9.64 0.12 -10.77
C ARG A 282 8.36 -0.33 -11.45
N TYR A 283 7.20 0.00 -10.87
CA TYR A 283 5.92 -0.25 -11.53
C TYR A 283 5.86 0.38 -12.93
N MET A 284 6.29 1.65 -13.07
CA MET A 284 6.34 2.34 -14.36
C MET A 284 7.27 1.66 -15.37
N GLU A 285 8.44 1.20 -14.92
CA GLU A 285 9.38 0.47 -15.78
C GLU A 285 8.78 -0.86 -16.26
N HIS A 286 8.19 -1.64 -15.35
CA HIS A 286 7.54 -2.92 -15.68
C HIS A 286 6.36 -2.76 -16.65
N ARG A 287 5.69 -1.61 -16.62
CA ARG A 287 4.62 -1.25 -17.57
C ARG A 287 5.12 -0.71 -18.91
N GLY A 288 6.43 -0.61 -19.11
CA GLY A 288 7.02 -0.14 -20.37
C GLY A 288 7.16 1.38 -20.48
N TYR A 289 7.17 2.11 -19.35
CA TYR A 289 7.36 3.56 -19.31
C TYR A 289 8.69 3.96 -18.64
N PRO A 290 9.86 3.62 -19.21
CA PRO A 290 11.15 3.81 -18.55
C PRO A 290 11.52 5.28 -18.34
N THR A 291 11.08 6.20 -19.22
CA THR A 291 11.29 7.65 -19.04
C THR A 291 10.51 8.21 -17.85
N ARG A 292 9.28 7.74 -17.65
CA ARG A 292 8.43 8.10 -16.49
C ARG A 292 8.99 7.51 -15.20
N ALA A 293 9.46 6.26 -15.25
CA ALA A 293 10.16 5.59 -14.16
C ALA A 293 11.40 6.38 -13.75
N TYR A 294 12.21 6.82 -14.71
CA TYR A 294 13.42 7.60 -14.46
C TYR A 294 13.12 8.94 -13.77
N LYS A 295 12.08 9.66 -14.19
CA LYS A 295 11.68 10.91 -13.54
C LYS A 295 11.34 10.69 -12.06
N LEU A 296 10.61 9.63 -11.73
CA LEU A 296 10.31 9.25 -10.34
C LEU A 296 11.55 8.81 -9.57
N ALA A 297 12.43 8.03 -10.20
CA ALA A 297 13.69 7.59 -9.59
C ALA A 297 14.60 8.78 -9.26
N MET A 298 14.66 9.80 -10.13
CA MET A 298 15.39 11.04 -9.88
C MET A 298 14.83 11.81 -8.67
N LEU A 299 13.50 11.85 -8.51
CA LEU A 299 12.86 12.46 -7.35
C LEU A 299 13.14 11.66 -6.07
N ALA A 300 13.04 10.33 -6.13
CA ALA A 300 13.39 9.45 -5.02
C ALA A 300 14.85 9.66 -4.59
N MET A 301 15.78 9.67 -5.55
CA MET A 301 17.21 9.81 -5.33
C MET A 301 17.58 11.12 -4.64
N LYS A 302 16.80 12.20 -4.80
CA LYS A 302 17.02 13.47 -4.05
C LYS A 302 16.84 13.30 -2.54
N ASN A 303 15.98 12.39 -2.11
CA ASN A 303 15.57 12.20 -0.72
C ASN A 303 16.18 10.94 -0.07
N VAL A 304 16.92 10.12 -0.83
CA VAL A 304 17.71 9.01 -0.27
C VAL A 304 18.97 9.58 0.36
N HIS A 305 19.36 9.05 1.51
CA HIS A 305 20.68 9.30 2.10
C HIS A 305 21.29 7.97 2.55
N LEU A 306 22.54 7.72 2.15
CA LEU A 306 23.27 6.52 2.55
C LEU A 306 24.60 6.93 3.19
N ALA A 307 24.72 6.71 4.50
CA ALA A 307 25.93 7.04 5.24
C ALA A 307 27.07 6.06 4.97
N TYR A 308 28.29 6.46 5.30
CA TYR A 308 29.52 5.71 5.02
C TYR A 308 29.58 4.31 5.68
N ASN A 309 28.83 4.08 6.76
CA ASN A 309 28.82 2.85 7.55
C ASN A 309 27.59 1.95 7.30
N GLN A 310 26.80 2.21 6.26
CA GLN A 310 25.54 1.53 5.97
C GLN A 310 25.64 0.64 4.73
N ASP A 311 26.51 -0.37 4.73
CA ASP A 311 26.74 -1.27 3.59
C ASP A 311 25.66 -2.35 3.39
N THR A 312 24.69 -2.43 4.30
CA THR A 312 23.54 -3.38 4.26
C THR A 312 22.19 -2.68 4.18
N HIS A 313 22.16 -1.38 3.89
CA HIS A 313 20.92 -0.60 3.86
C HIS A 313 19.97 -1.05 2.73
N PRO A 314 18.65 -1.18 2.98
CA PRO A 314 17.70 -1.67 1.98
C PRO A 314 17.64 -0.81 0.70
N ALA A 315 17.87 0.50 0.82
CA ALA A 315 17.88 1.42 -0.33
C ALA A 315 19.03 1.17 -1.32
N ILE A 316 20.06 0.37 -0.98
CA ILE A 316 21.18 0.06 -1.88
C ILE A 316 20.66 -0.57 -3.18
N ASN A 317 19.72 -1.50 -3.09
CA ASN A 317 19.13 -2.15 -4.26
C ASN A 317 18.37 -1.14 -5.16
N ASP A 318 17.69 -0.17 -4.55
CA ASP A 318 16.98 0.88 -5.26
C ASP A 318 17.93 1.85 -5.97
N ILE A 319 19.04 2.23 -5.31
CA ILE A 319 20.09 3.07 -5.88
C ILE A 319 20.76 2.37 -7.08
N HIS A 320 21.13 1.09 -6.93
CA HIS A 320 21.70 0.31 -8.03
C HIS A 320 20.76 0.23 -9.21
N TRP A 321 19.48 -0.07 -8.95
CA TRP A 321 18.45 -0.12 -9.98
C TRP A 321 18.28 1.23 -10.68
N ALA A 322 18.21 2.34 -9.94
CA ALA A 322 18.06 3.68 -10.50
C ALA A 322 19.24 4.06 -11.41
N CYS A 323 20.46 3.68 -11.03
CA CYS A 323 21.65 3.90 -11.85
C CYS A 323 21.65 3.02 -13.11
N ALA A 324 21.21 1.76 -13.00
CA ALA A 324 21.06 0.86 -14.14
C ALA A 324 20.02 1.37 -15.14
N LEU A 325 18.85 1.83 -14.66
CA LEU A 325 17.81 2.46 -15.48
C LEU A 325 18.32 3.73 -16.16
N SER A 326 19.05 4.58 -15.43
CA SER A 326 19.64 5.80 -16.01
C SER A 326 20.62 5.47 -17.12
N HIS A 327 21.41 4.41 -16.94
CA HIS A 327 22.38 3.96 -17.93
C HIS A 327 21.71 3.33 -19.18
N SER A 328 20.62 2.58 -19.00
CA SER A 328 19.90 1.97 -20.13
C SER A 328 19.17 3.01 -20.99
N LEU A 329 18.73 4.13 -20.40
CA LEU A 329 18.12 5.24 -21.14
C LEU A 329 19.14 6.06 -21.95
N GLY A 330 20.34 6.27 -21.42
CA GLY A 330 21.40 6.96 -22.16
C GLY A 330 22.44 7.65 -21.29
N LYS A 331 23.46 8.18 -21.97
CA LYS A 331 24.55 8.91 -21.32
C LYS A 331 24.07 10.20 -20.63
N THR A 332 23.05 10.85 -21.19
CA THR A 332 22.44 12.09 -20.69
C THR A 332 21.75 11.87 -19.34
N GLU A 333 20.94 10.83 -19.24
CA GLU A 333 20.17 10.46 -18.05
C GLU A 333 21.12 10.04 -16.92
N LEU A 334 22.14 9.25 -17.25
CA LEU A 334 23.20 8.90 -16.32
C LEU A 334 23.98 10.14 -15.84
N SER A 335 24.31 11.08 -16.74
CA SER A 335 25.00 12.32 -16.36
C SER A 335 24.21 13.18 -15.38
N ASN A 336 22.88 13.16 -15.46
CA ASN A 336 22.01 13.86 -14.51
C ASN A 336 21.87 13.13 -13.17
N MET A 337 21.96 11.80 -13.17
CA MET A 337 21.88 10.96 -11.96
C MET A 337 23.12 11.07 -11.07
N ILE A 338 24.32 11.11 -11.67
CA ILE A 338 25.59 11.06 -10.94
C ILE A 338 25.74 12.17 -9.88
N PRO A 339 25.41 13.45 -10.15
CA PRO A 339 25.48 14.49 -9.11
C PRO A 339 24.61 14.21 -7.89
N LEU A 340 23.42 13.63 -8.08
CA LEU A 340 22.55 13.24 -6.97
C LEU A 340 23.15 12.07 -6.19
N LEU A 341 23.66 11.06 -6.90
CA LEU A 341 24.31 9.91 -6.29
C LEU A 341 25.49 10.34 -5.40
N VAL A 342 26.39 11.18 -5.94
CA VAL A 342 27.58 11.67 -5.23
C VAL A 342 27.22 12.52 -4.01
N LYS A 343 26.16 13.31 -4.10
CA LYS A 343 25.68 14.12 -2.97
C LYS A 343 25.12 13.25 -1.84
N ASN A 344 24.38 12.21 -2.20
CA ASN A 344 23.51 11.51 -1.27
C ASN A 344 24.06 10.17 -0.76
N VAL A 345 25.07 9.60 -1.43
CA VAL A 345 25.69 8.33 -1.06
C VAL A 345 27.14 8.54 -0.65
N GLN A 346 27.44 8.19 0.59
CA GLN A 346 28.79 8.25 1.18
C GLN A 346 29.44 6.87 1.33
N CYS A 347 28.69 5.79 1.10
CA CYS A 347 29.20 4.42 1.21
C CYS A 347 30.14 4.09 0.04
N ALA A 348 31.44 4.00 0.32
CA ALA A 348 32.48 3.83 -0.70
C ALA A 348 32.30 2.58 -1.56
N THR A 349 31.90 1.46 -0.95
CA THR A 349 31.69 0.18 -1.67
C THR A 349 30.49 0.22 -2.60
N VAL A 350 29.45 0.99 -2.26
CA VAL A 350 28.28 1.17 -3.12
C VAL A 350 28.64 2.05 -4.32
N LEU A 351 29.34 3.17 -4.09
CA LEU A 351 29.81 4.05 -5.16
C LEU A 351 30.73 3.32 -6.14
N SER A 352 31.68 2.53 -5.65
CA SER A 352 32.63 1.81 -6.50
C SER A 352 31.99 0.64 -7.26
N ASP A 353 30.98 -0.03 -6.69
CA ASP A 353 30.21 -1.04 -7.41
C ASP A 353 29.36 -0.41 -8.53
N ILE A 354 28.68 0.72 -8.26
CA ILE A 354 27.94 1.47 -9.29
C ILE A 354 28.89 1.92 -10.40
N LEU A 355 30.06 2.46 -10.05
CA LEU A 355 31.08 2.90 -11.00
C LEU A 355 31.49 1.77 -11.96
N ARG A 356 31.75 0.58 -11.44
CA ARG A 356 32.10 -0.60 -12.24
C ARG A 356 30.94 -1.06 -13.13
N ARG A 357 29.70 -0.99 -12.65
CA ARG A 357 28.52 -1.35 -13.46
C ARG A 357 28.25 -0.35 -14.58
N CYS A 358 28.47 0.94 -14.33
CA CYS A 358 28.28 1.99 -15.33
C CYS A 358 29.38 2.04 -16.39
N SER A 359 30.56 1.44 -16.16
CA SER A 359 31.60 1.36 -17.18
C SER A 359 31.38 0.22 -18.18
N MET A 360 30.65 -0.83 -17.81
CA MET A 360 30.27 -1.93 -18.70
C MET A 360 29.14 -1.53 -19.66
N THR A 361 28.85 -2.36 -20.68
CA THR A 361 27.72 -2.11 -21.59
C THR A 361 26.40 -2.06 -20.81
N ALA A 362 25.53 -1.11 -21.16
CA ALA A 362 24.28 -0.89 -20.44
C ALA A 362 23.38 -2.15 -20.43
N PRO A 363 22.73 -2.46 -19.29
CA PRO A 363 21.81 -3.60 -19.18
C PRO A 363 20.60 -3.46 -20.11
N GLY A 364 20.21 -4.54 -20.79
CA GLY A 364 18.99 -4.58 -21.64
C GLY A 364 19.19 -4.24 -23.12
N MET A 365 20.41 -3.86 -23.54
CA MET A 365 20.76 -3.69 -24.95
C MET A 365 21.35 -4.99 -25.52
N SER A 366 20.50 -5.98 -25.77
CA SER A 366 20.88 -7.13 -26.60
C SER A 366 20.89 -6.72 -28.07
N CYS A 367 22.00 -7.02 -28.77
CA CYS A 367 22.06 -6.95 -30.22
C CYS A 367 21.02 -7.93 -30.80
N PRO A 368 20.21 -7.55 -31.81
CA PRO A 368 19.46 -8.53 -32.58
C PRO A 368 20.47 -9.38 -33.35
N HIS A 369 20.66 -10.64 -32.93
CA HIS A 369 21.29 -11.62 -33.82
C HIS A 369 20.36 -11.84 -35.01
N PRO A 370 20.84 -11.75 -36.26
CA PRO A 370 20.03 -12.15 -37.39
C PRO A 370 19.80 -13.66 -37.32
N SER A 371 18.53 -14.04 -37.29
CA SER A 371 18.05 -15.38 -37.57
C SER A 371 18.43 -15.78 -38.99
N GLY A 372 19.17 -16.88 -39.14
CA GLY A 372 19.51 -17.45 -40.43
C GLY A 372 20.17 -18.82 -40.28
N GLU A 373 19.53 -19.83 -40.86
CA GLU A 373 19.78 -21.25 -40.72
C GLU A 373 21.08 -21.76 -41.38
N ASN A 374 21.57 -22.88 -40.83
CA ASN A 374 22.19 -24.04 -41.51
C ASN A 374 23.64 -24.06 -42.06
N LYS A 375 24.37 -25.07 -41.51
CA LYS A 375 25.33 -26.02 -42.13
C LYS A 375 26.87 -25.73 -42.16
N HIS A 376 27.56 -26.58 -41.39
CA HIS A 376 28.77 -27.39 -41.65
C HIS A 376 30.12 -26.83 -42.18
N HIS A 377 31.16 -27.16 -41.40
CA HIS A 377 32.50 -27.72 -41.73
C HIS A 377 33.74 -26.83 -42.08
N HIS A 378 34.75 -27.03 -41.21
CA HIS A 378 36.22 -27.21 -41.40
C HIS A 378 37.20 -26.12 -41.93
N HIS A 379 38.31 -26.04 -41.16
CA HIS A 379 39.74 -25.85 -41.49
C HIS A 379 40.45 -24.48 -41.47
N HIS A 380 41.74 -24.58 -41.06
CA HIS A 380 42.84 -23.61 -40.86
C HIS A 380 43.08 -22.61 -42.00
N HIS A 381 43.54 -21.37 -41.70
CA HIS A 381 44.95 -20.92 -41.68
C HIS A 381 45.06 -19.38 -41.58
N HIS A 382 46.31 -18.89 -41.51
CA HIS A 382 46.85 -17.57 -41.16
C HIS A 382 46.52 -16.34 -42.06
N HIS A 383 46.72 -15.16 -41.45
CA HIS A 383 47.29 -13.88 -41.96
C HIS A 383 46.42 -12.74 -42.55
N ARG A 384 46.58 -11.57 -41.88
CA ARG A 384 46.83 -10.18 -42.37
C ARG A 384 45.69 -9.32 -42.95
N SER A 385 45.42 -8.23 -42.22
CA SER A 385 45.16 -6.83 -42.66
C SER A 385 44.25 -6.56 -43.86
N SER A 386 43.09 -5.93 -43.62
CA SER A 386 42.70 -4.72 -44.37
C SER A 386 41.50 -4.02 -43.72
N ASN A 387 41.62 -2.69 -43.68
CA ASN A 387 40.63 -1.65 -43.47
C ASN A 387 39.23 -1.98 -44.05
N GLY A 388 38.18 -1.68 -43.28
CA GLY A 388 36.80 -1.80 -43.73
C GLY A 388 35.82 -1.20 -42.72
N SER A 389 35.67 0.11 -42.76
CA SER A 389 34.63 0.88 -42.09
C SER A 389 33.23 0.37 -42.43
N GLY A 390 32.49 -0.09 -41.42
CA GLY A 390 31.07 -0.44 -41.52
C GLY A 390 30.41 -0.28 -40.14
N GLY A 391 29.61 0.77 -40.00
CA GLY A 391 29.01 1.20 -38.74
C GLY A 391 28.12 0.14 -38.07
N ARG A 392 28.55 -0.31 -36.90
CA ARG A 392 27.68 -0.87 -35.87
C ARG A 392 27.87 0.00 -34.65
N ASN A 393 26.82 0.71 -34.22
CA ASN A 393 26.77 1.45 -32.95
C ASN A 393 26.79 0.48 -31.77
N SER A 394 27.90 -0.22 -31.60
CA SER A 394 28.27 -0.84 -30.33
C SER A 394 28.58 0.33 -29.38
N VAL A 395 27.71 0.52 -28.39
CA VAL A 395 27.92 1.53 -27.36
C VAL A 395 29.22 1.18 -26.63
N LYS A 396 30.28 1.93 -26.94
CA LYS A 396 31.60 1.73 -26.36
C LYS A 396 31.50 1.91 -24.83
N PRO A 397 32.18 1.06 -24.04
CA PRO A 397 32.31 1.21 -22.60
C PRO A 397 32.64 2.66 -22.23
N LEU A 398 31.95 3.18 -21.21
CA LEU A 398 32.21 4.54 -20.73
C LEU A 398 33.61 4.60 -20.10
N SER A 399 34.39 5.61 -20.49
CA SER A 399 35.73 5.85 -19.94
C SER A 399 35.64 6.48 -18.56
N TYR A 400 36.42 5.93 -17.61
CA TYR A 400 36.52 6.45 -16.24
C TYR A 400 37.08 7.88 -16.17
N ASP A 401 37.93 8.27 -17.12
CA ASP A 401 38.57 9.60 -17.14
C ASP A 401 37.70 10.70 -17.75
N ARG A 402 36.51 10.34 -18.27
CA ARG A 402 35.62 11.26 -18.96
C ARG A 402 34.27 11.39 -18.27
N PRO A 403 33.57 12.54 -18.41
CA PRO A 403 32.20 12.66 -17.95
C PRO A 403 31.28 11.61 -18.61
N PRO A 404 30.37 11.00 -17.83
CA PRO A 404 30.00 11.40 -16.46
C PRO A 404 30.72 10.60 -15.36
N LEU A 405 31.48 9.53 -15.69
CA LEU A 405 32.07 8.61 -14.71
C LEU A 405 33.21 9.19 -13.88
N ARG A 406 33.95 10.17 -14.42
CA ARG A 406 35.04 10.83 -13.69
C ARG A 406 34.59 11.37 -12.33
N GLN A 407 33.44 12.04 -12.28
CA GLN A 407 32.90 12.60 -11.03
C GLN A 407 32.57 11.48 -10.02
N LEU A 408 32.03 10.36 -10.49
CA LEU A 408 31.71 9.22 -9.64
C LEU A 408 32.98 8.52 -9.13
N LEU A 409 34.03 8.43 -9.94
CA LEU A 409 35.33 7.90 -9.55
C LEU A 409 35.98 8.77 -8.47
N GLU A 410 36.04 10.09 -8.67
CA GLU A 410 36.58 11.03 -7.68
C GLU A 410 35.81 10.93 -6.35
N ALA A 411 34.47 10.82 -6.41
CA ALA A 411 33.64 10.63 -5.22
C ALA A 411 33.88 9.29 -4.53
N ALA A 412 34.04 8.19 -5.28
CA ALA A 412 34.33 6.87 -4.72
C ALA A 412 35.70 6.85 -4.01
N VAL A 413 36.72 7.45 -4.62
CA VAL A 413 38.06 7.60 -4.03
C VAL A 413 37.98 8.42 -2.74
N ALA A 414 37.32 9.58 -2.76
CA ALA A 414 37.14 10.42 -1.57
C ALA A 414 36.37 9.69 -0.45
N ALA A 415 35.32 8.94 -0.79
CA ALA A 415 34.56 8.13 0.16
C ALA A 415 35.42 7.03 0.79
N TYR A 416 36.30 6.37 0.03
CA TYR A 416 37.24 5.39 0.56
C TYR A 416 38.24 6.04 1.54
N ILE A 417 38.78 7.22 1.22
CA ILE A 417 39.68 7.96 2.12
C ILE A 417 38.97 8.28 3.45
N ASN A 418 37.78 8.89 3.38
CA ASN A 418 37.02 9.27 4.56
C ASN A 418 36.63 8.04 5.41
N THR A 419 36.10 7.00 4.77
CA THR A 419 35.72 5.76 5.46
C THR A 419 36.93 5.06 6.10
N THR A 420 38.10 5.14 5.46
CA THR A 420 39.36 4.61 6.02
C THR A 420 39.70 5.30 7.34
N HIS A 421 39.72 6.64 7.36
CA HIS A 421 39.98 7.40 8.58
C HIS A 421 38.93 7.12 9.67
N SER A 422 37.65 7.09 9.30
CA SER A 422 36.55 6.83 10.24
C SER A 422 36.60 5.42 10.84
N ARG A 423 36.89 4.38 10.04
CA ARG A 423 37.05 3.02 10.58
C ARG A 423 38.27 2.93 11.51
N LEU A 424 39.37 3.63 11.19
CA LEU A 424 40.63 3.57 11.96
C LEU A 424 40.55 4.18 13.36
N THR A 425 39.70 5.17 13.61
CA THR A 425 39.56 5.79 14.94
C THR A 425 39.16 4.76 16.00
N HIS A 426 38.17 3.90 15.69
CA HIS A 426 37.61 2.93 16.65
C HIS A 426 37.85 1.45 16.27
N ILE A 427 38.75 1.14 15.33
CA ILE A 427 39.03 -0.24 14.93
C ILE A 427 39.62 -1.08 16.09
N SER A 428 39.11 -2.31 16.23
CA SER A 428 39.56 -3.34 17.18
C SER A 428 40.17 -4.56 16.45
N PRO A 429 41.02 -5.39 17.10
CA PRO A 429 41.73 -6.49 16.44
C PRO A 429 40.85 -7.48 15.66
N ARG A 430 39.62 -7.75 16.13
CA ARG A 430 38.65 -8.61 15.44
C ARG A 430 38.24 -8.10 14.05
N HIS A 431 38.34 -6.79 13.80
CA HIS A 431 37.96 -6.16 12.53
C HIS A 431 39.16 -5.91 11.60
N TYR A 432 40.36 -6.38 11.95
CA TYR A 432 41.54 -6.15 11.12
C TYR A 432 41.43 -6.85 9.76
N GLY A 433 40.92 -8.08 9.70
CA GLY A 433 40.68 -8.80 8.44
C GLY A 433 39.78 -8.01 7.49
N ASP A 434 38.57 -7.69 7.96
CA ASP A 434 37.57 -6.93 7.19
C ASP A 434 38.09 -5.56 6.72
N PHE A 435 38.90 -4.90 7.54
CA PHE A 435 39.49 -3.62 7.19
C PHE A 435 40.57 -3.75 6.11
N ILE A 436 41.40 -4.79 6.18
CA ILE A 436 42.41 -5.06 5.15
C ILE A 436 41.73 -5.43 3.82
N ASP A 437 40.65 -6.21 3.84
CA ASP A 437 39.85 -6.49 2.64
C ASP A 437 39.17 -5.24 2.07
N PHE A 438 38.67 -4.36 2.95
CA PHE A 438 38.16 -3.05 2.58
C PHE A 438 39.22 -2.19 1.86
N LEU A 439 40.46 -2.15 2.37
CA LEU A 439 41.57 -1.48 1.69
C LEU A 439 41.94 -2.14 0.36
N GLY A 440 41.78 -3.46 0.24
CA GLY A 440 41.93 -4.16 -1.04
C GLY A 440 40.96 -3.60 -2.09
N LYS A 441 39.67 -3.48 -1.74
CA LYS A 441 38.65 -2.87 -2.60
C LYS A 441 38.93 -1.39 -2.90
N ALA A 442 39.48 -0.66 -1.93
CA ALA A 442 39.92 0.72 -2.13
C ALA A 442 41.01 0.80 -3.18
N ARG A 443 42.09 -0.01 -3.04
CA ARG A 443 43.18 -0.08 -4.03
C ARG A 443 42.65 -0.35 -5.44
N ASP A 444 41.79 -1.35 -5.57
CA ASP A 444 41.22 -1.74 -6.87
C ASP A 444 40.36 -0.62 -7.51
N THR A 445 39.88 0.32 -6.71
CA THR A 445 39.13 1.50 -7.19
C THR A 445 40.07 2.65 -7.53
N PHE A 446 41.10 2.89 -6.71
CA PHE A 446 42.09 3.95 -6.97
C PHE A 446 42.84 3.72 -8.28
N ILE A 447 43.17 2.46 -8.62
CA ILE A 447 43.87 2.13 -9.88
C ILE A 447 43.09 2.58 -11.13
N LEU A 448 41.78 2.81 -11.02
CA LEU A 448 40.96 3.31 -12.13
C LEU A 448 41.21 4.80 -12.42
N ALA A 449 41.81 5.56 -11.50
CA ALA A 449 42.15 6.97 -11.67
C ALA A 449 43.60 7.12 -12.18
N HIS A 450 43.83 8.12 -13.04
CA HIS A 450 45.15 8.39 -13.65
C HIS A 450 46.28 8.53 -12.62
N ASP A 451 46.03 9.16 -11.47
CA ASP A 451 46.97 9.39 -10.37
C ASP A 451 46.68 8.54 -9.13
N GLY A 452 45.74 7.61 -9.22
CA GLY A 452 45.23 6.91 -8.03
C GLY A 452 46.24 5.96 -7.38
N HIS A 453 47.24 5.46 -8.10
CA HIS A 453 48.36 4.73 -7.48
C HIS A 453 49.10 5.60 -6.45
N ALA A 454 49.44 6.85 -6.82
CA ALA A 454 50.12 7.77 -5.93
C ALA A 454 49.24 8.16 -4.73
N GLN A 455 47.94 8.43 -4.98
CA GLN A 455 46.98 8.73 -3.91
C GLN A 455 46.82 7.58 -2.93
N PHE A 456 46.80 6.32 -3.40
CA PHE A 456 46.68 5.15 -2.53
C PHE A 456 47.94 4.94 -1.67
N THR A 457 49.13 5.08 -2.27
CA THR A 457 50.39 5.05 -1.51
C THR A 457 50.42 6.13 -0.43
N GLN A 458 49.98 7.36 -0.76
CA GLN A 458 49.90 8.43 0.22
C GLN A 458 48.91 8.13 1.35
N LEU A 459 47.74 7.54 1.04
CA LEU A 459 46.79 7.10 2.06
C LEU A 459 47.42 6.08 3.02
N VAL A 460 48.12 5.07 2.49
CA VAL A 460 48.80 4.04 3.29
C VAL A 460 49.90 4.65 4.17
N GLU A 461 50.71 5.56 3.64
CA GLU A 461 51.75 6.26 4.42
C GLU A 461 51.14 7.14 5.52
N ASN A 462 50.09 7.90 5.22
CA ASN A 462 49.36 8.70 6.21
C ASN A 462 48.80 7.83 7.34
N MET A 463 48.30 6.64 7.02
CA MET A 463 47.84 5.68 8.02
C MET A 463 48.99 5.18 8.91
N LYS A 464 50.13 4.81 8.32
CA LYS A 464 51.33 4.39 9.06
C LYS A 464 51.80 5.47 10.02
N LEU A 465 51.72 6.74 9.62
CA LEU A 465 52.12 7.88 10.44
C LEU A 465 51.12 8.18 11.56
N ALA A 466 49.83 8.23 11.25
CA ALA A 466 48.78 8.62 12.20
C ALA A 466 48.43 7.52 13.23
N TYR A 467 48.64 6.23 12.89
CA TYR A 467 48.19 5.10 13.72
C TYR A 467 49.31 4.13 14.13
N LYS A 468 50.53 4.66 14.36
CA LYS A 468 51.74 3.88 14.79
C LYS A 468 51.51 2.97 16.01
N GLY A 469 50.60 3.35 16.91
CA GLY A 469 50.27 2.56 18.11
C GLY A 469 49.62 1.20 17.81
N LYS A 470 49.00 1.02 16.63
CA LYS A 470 48.30 -0.23 16.26
C LYS A 470 49.24 -1.20 15.52
N LYS A 471 50.31 -1.67 16.18
CA LYS A 471 51.40 -2.49 15.57
C LYS A 471 50.92 -3.67 14.71
N LYS A 472 50.01 -4.50 15.22
CA LYS A 472 49.49 -5.68 14.50
C LYS A 472 48.73 -5.29 13.22
N LEU A 473 47.95 -4.21 13.26
CA LEU A 473 47.25 -3.70 12.07
C LEU A 473 48.25 -3.17 11.04
N MET A 474 49.24 -2.39 11.48
CA MET A 474 50.27 -1.82 10.58
C MET A 474 51.16 -2.90 9.96
N PHE A 475 51.41 -4.00 10.66
CA PHE A 475 52.08 -5.18 10.10
C PHE A 475 51.27 -5.75 8.91
N LEU A 476 49.96 -5.99 9.10
CA LEU A 476 49.09 -6.52 8.05
C LEU A 476 48.96 -5.56 6.86
N VAL A 477 48.90 -4.25 7.11
CA VAL A 477 48.87 -3.23 6.04
C VAL A 477 50.19 -3.27 5.24
N LYS A 478 51.34 -3.36 5.92
CA LYS A 478 52.65 -3.45 5.26
C LYS A 478 52.79 -4.75 4.47
N GLU A 479 52.34 -5.87 5.01
CA GLU A 479 52.40 -7.17 4.35
C GLU A 479 51.60 -7.20 3.04
N ARG A 480 50.42 -6.57 3.01
CA ARG A 480 49.53 -6.62 1.84
C ARG A 480 49.72 -5.47 0.83
N PHE A 481 50.17 -4.30 1.28
CA PHE A 481 50.20 -3.07 0.48
C PHE A 481 51.52 -2.29 0.52
N GLY A 482 52.52 -2.76 1.28
CA GLY A 482 53.78 -2.05 1.53
C GLY A 482 54.94 -2.43 0.64
#